data_AF-A0A1H7WZY1-F1
#
_entry.id   AF-A0A1H7WZY1-F1
#
_cell.length_a   1.000
_cell.length_b   1.000
_cell.length_c   1.000
_cell.angle_alpha   90.00
_cell.angle_beta   90.00
_cell.angle_gamma   90.00
#
_symmetry.space_group_name_H-M   'P 1'
#
loop_
_entity.id
_entity.type
_entity.pdbx_description
1 polymer ?
#
loop_
_entity_poly.entity_id
_entity_poly.type
_entity_poly.pdbx_seq_one_letter_code
_entity_poly.pdbx_strand_id
1 'polypeptide(L)'
;MILRLLLALTFVLACFAAEGQARRPLDVDAIMRAKAATDNALFLTARGADLQSGISKYEADAIAKLYFATYIVGCGTAYGAADEGAVWKVTPLIGVAAVPDKSPIIINKHSGAISWGDGPAFASLAKFLSEISRIRSELHKGVER
;
A
#
# COMPACT_ATOMS: atom_id res chain seq x y z
N MET A 1 -42.60 -16.56 0.44
CA MET A 1 -41.59 -15.85 1.27
C MET A 1 -40.63 -16.79 2.02
N ILE A 2 -40.93 -18.08 2.18
CA ILE A 2 -40.09 -19.05 2.90
C ILE A 2 -38.93 -19.62 2.04
N LEU A 3 -39.05 -19.62 0.71
CA LEU A 3 -38.03 -20.17 -0.21
C LEU A 3 -36.73 -19.33 -0.30
N ARG A 4 -36.77 -18.04 0.04
CA ARG A 4 -35.57 -17.17 0.06
C ARG A 4 -34.72 -17.34 1.33
N LEU A 5 -35.27 -17.92 2.40
CA LEU A 5 -34.54 -18.13 3.66
C LEU A 5 -33.69 -19.41 3.63
N LEU A 6 -34.10 -20.41 2.84
CA LEU A 6 -33.40 -21.70 2.73
C LEU A 6 -32.13 -21.64 1.87
N LEU A 7 -32.09 -20.80 0.83
CA LEU A 7 -30.89 -20.60 0.01
C LEU A 7 -29.77 -19.82 0.72
N ALA A 8 -30.11 -18.96 1.68
CA ALA A 8 -29.13 -18.24 2.48
C ALA A 8 -28.42 -19.19 3.48
N LEU A 9 -29.14 -20.19 4.00
CA LEU A 9 -28.58 -21.13 4.98
C LEU A 9 -27.59 -22.13 4.36
N THR A 10 -27.75 -22.47 3.08
CA THR A 10 -26.79 -23.30 2.34
C THR A 10 -25.52 -22.55 1.94
N PHE A 11 -25.60 -21.23 1.71
CA PHE A 11 -24.42 -20.43 1.36
C PHE A 11 -23.50 -20.19 2.58
N VAL A 12 -24.08 -20.09 3.78
CA VAL A 12 -23.31 -19.99 5.03
C VAL A 12 -22.60 -21.30 5.39
N LEU A 13 -23.14 -22.46 4.99
CA LEU A 13 -22.50 -23.75 5.23
C LEU A 13 -21.32 -24.04 4.27
N ALA A 14 -21.25 -23.40 3.11
CA ALA A 14 -20.15 -23.60 2.15
C ALA A 14 -18.84 -22.89 2.57
N CYS A 15 -18.91 -21.86 3.42
CA CYS A 15 -17.71 -21.18 3.94
C CYS A 15 -17.00 -21.96 5.07
N PHE A 16 -17.64 -22.95 5.68
CA PHE A 16 -17.06 -23.73 6.78
C PHE A 16 -16.55 -25.12 6.38
N ALA A 17 -16.74 -25.52 5.12
CA ALA A 17 -16.25 -26.79 4.59
C ALA A 17 -14.96 -26.64 3.74
N ALA A 18 -14.19 -25.56 3.95
CA ALA A 18 -12.80 -25.52 3.51
C ALA A 18 -11.94 -26.23 4.55
N GLU A 19 -11.90 -27.56 4.42
CA GLU A 19 -10.72 -28.39 4.61
C GLU A 19 -9.65 -27.85 5.57
N GLY A 20 -9.70 -28.31 6.83
CA GLY A 20 -8.61 -29.09 7.43
C GLY A 20 -7.16 -28.64 7.25
N GLN A 21 -6.87 -27.35 7.02
CA GLN A 21 -5.50 -26.87 7.04
C GLN A 21 -5.13 -26.69 8.51
N ALA A 22 -4.49 -27.72 9.08
CA ALA A 22 -3.83 -27.64 10.36
C ALA A 22 -3.15 -26.26 10.46
N ARG A 23 -3.61 -25.41 11.39
CA ARG A 23 -3.07 -24.07 11.61
C ARG A 23 -1.58 -24.25 11.90
N ARG A 24 -0.73 -24.10 10.87
CA ARG A 24 0.70 -23.94 11.10
C ARG A 24 0.85 -22.71 11.97
N PRO A 25 1.69 -22.74 13.01
CA PRO A 25 2.02 -21.52 13.72
C PRO A 25 2.49 -20.49 12.69
N LEU A 26 2.00 -19.25 12.82
CA LEU A 26 2.46 -18.15 11.98
C LEU A 26 3.96 -17.99 12.25
N ASP A 27 4.76 -18.25 11.23
CA ASP A 27 6.19 -17.92 11.25
C ASP A 27 6.31 -16.41 11.07
N VAL A 28 6.30 -15.70 12.19
CA VAL A 28 6.39 -14.23 12.23
C VAL A 28 7.68 -13.76 11.58
N ASP A 29 8.79 -14.51 11.72
CA ASP A 29 10.07 -14.15 11.11
C ASP A 29 10.04 -14.26 9.58
N ALA A 30 9.39 -15.29 9.04
CA ALA A 30 9.15 -15.40 7.60
C ALA A 30 8.26 -14.26 7.08
N ILE A 31 7.21 -13.89 7.84
CA ILE A 31 6.31 -12.78 7.47
C ILE A 31 7.07 -11.45 7.47
N MET A 32 7.87 -11.19 8.51
CA MET A 32 8.65 -9.96 8.61
C MET A 32 9.71 -9.86 7.51
N ARG A 33 10.37 -10.97 7.15
CA ARG A 33 11.28 -11.02 6.01
C ARG A 33 10.59 -10.78 4.67
N ALA A 34 9.44 -11.40 4.45
CA ALA A 34 8.65 -11.21 3.23
C ALA A 34 8.17 -9.75 3.08
N LYS A 35 7.74 -9.14 4.20
CA LYS A 35 7.40 -7.71 4.22
C LYS A 35 8.60 -6.84 3.87
N ALA A 36 9.76 -7.08 4.51
CA ALA A 36 10.98 -6.31 4.25
C ALA A 36 11.43 -6.42 2.77
N ALA A 37 11.33 -7.60 2.17
CA ALA A 37 11.61 -7.80 0.75
C ALA A 37 10.65 -7.00 -0.15
N THR A 38 9.36 -7.00 0.20
CA THR A 38 8.33 -6.22 -0.51
C THR A 38 8.61 -4.71 -0.41
N ASP A 39 8.87 -4.21 0.80
CA ASP A 39 9.18 -2.79 1.03
C ASP A 39 10.44 -2.36 0.26
N ASN A 40 11.45 -3.22 0.17
CA ASN A 40 12.64 -2.98 -0.65
C ASN A 40 12.34 -2.94 -2.14
N ALA A 41 11.51 -3.85 -2.66
CA ALA A 41 11.12 -3.84 -4.07
C ALA A 41 10.33 -2.57 -4.43
N LEU A 42 9.43 -2.12 -3.56
CA LEU A 42 8.71 -0.86 -3.72
C LEU A 42 9.66 0.33 -3.74
N PHE A 43 10.60 0.38 -2.80
CA PHE A 43 11.60 1.45 -2.72
C PHE A 43 12.49 1.51 -3.96
N LEU A 44 12.97 0.36 -4.45
CA LEU A 44 13.79 0.29 -5.66
C LEU A 44 13.02 0.70 -6.91
N THR A 45 11.76 0.28 -7.02
CA THR A 45 10.87 0.70 -8.11
C THR A 45 10.66 2.21 -8.09
N ALA A 46 10.32 2.78 -6.93
CA ALA A 46 10.14 4.22 -6.78
C ALA A 46 11.45 4.99 -7.09
N ARG A 47 12.60 4.49 -6.65
CA ARG A 47 13.91 5.10 -6.91
C ARG A 47 14.31 5.05 -8.39
N GLY A 48 13.90 4.01 -9.10
CA GLY A 48 14.20 3.82 -10.53
C GLY A 48 13.31 4.62 -11.48
N ALA A 49 12.32 5.36 -10.96
CA ALA A 49 11.33 6.03 -11.79
C ALA A 49 11.95 7.10 -12.70
N ASP A 50 11.59 7.06 -13.99
CA ASP A 50 12.04 8.05 -14.97
C ASP A 50 11.15 9.30 -14.95
N LEU A 51 11.68 10.37 -14.37
CA LEU A 51 11.00 11.66 -14.29
C LEU A 51 10.99 12.42 -15.64
N GLN A 52 11.91 12.12 -16.56
CA GLN A 52 11.99 12.79 -17.85
C GLN A 52 10.86 12.34 -18.79
N SER A 53 10.69 11.03 -18.96
CA SER A 53 9.53 10.48 -19.68
C SER A 53 8.24 10.55 -18.88
N GLY A 54 8.35 10.72 -17.56
CA GLY A 54 7.26 10.80 -16.62
C GLY A 54 6.99 9.45 -15.97
N ILE A 55 6.70 9.48 -14.68
CA ILE A 55 6.38 8.30 -13.87
C ILE A 55 5.29 7.48 -14.56
N SER A 56 5.57 6.21 -14.79
CA SER A 56 4.62 5.23 -15.31
C SER A 56 3.57 4.87 -14.26
N LYS A 57 2.45 4.26 -14.69
CA LYS A 57 1.41 3.77 -13.77
C LYS A 57 1.98 2.79 -12.73
N TYR A 58 2.88 1.90 -13.14
CA TYR A 58 3.48 0.89 -12.27
C TYR A 58 4.36 1.55 -11.18
N GLU A 59 5.16 2.55 -11.56
CA GLU A 59 5.97 3.31 -10.62
C GLU A 59 5.10 4.15 -9.69
N ALA A 60 4.03 4.75 -10.20
CA ALA A 60 3.06 5.50 -9.39
C ALA A 60 2.39 4.62 -8.32
N ASP A 61 2.00 3.40 -8.67
CA ASP A 61 1.48 2.42 -7.72
C ASP A 61 2.52 2.07 -6.66
N ALA A 62 3.79 1.86 -7.05
CA ALA A 62 4.85 1.55 -6.10
C ALA A 62 5.11 2.72 -5.13
N ILE A 63 5.17 3.95 -5.64
CA ILE A 63 5.33 5.17 -4.86
C ILE A 63 4.16 5.35 -3.89
N ALA A 64 2.92 5.15 -4.35
CA ALA A 64 1.73 5.27 -3.50
C ALA A 64 1.68 4.22 -2.39
N LYS A 65 2.03 2.94 -2.68
CA LYS A 65 2.15 1.89 -1.66
C LYS A 65 3.19 2.23 -0.61
N LEU A 66 4.33 2.74 -1.06
CA LEU A 66 5.41 3.14 -0.17
C LEU A 66 5.00 4.32 0.73
N TYR A 67 4.29 5.31 0.18
CA TYR A 67 3.73 6.43 0.94
C TYR A 67 2.70 5.94 1.97
N PHE A 68 1.76 5.10 1.52
CA PHE A 68 0.74 4.48 2.38
C PHE A 68 1.38 3.76 3.56
N ALA A 69 2.32 2.85 3.29
CA ALA A 69 2.97 2.05 4.32
C ALA A 69 3.76 2.91 5.33
N THR A 70 4.16 4.13 4.97
CA THR A 70 4.96 5.01 5.82
C THR A 70 4.08 5.96 6.63
N TYR A 71 3.04 6.54 6.04
CA TYR A 71 2.30 7.67 6.63
C TYR A 71 0.82 7.40 6.89
N ILE A 72 0.24 6.37 6.29
CA ILE A 72 -1.17 6.04 6.45
C ILE A 72 -1.27 4.86 7.42
N VAL A 73 -1.62 5.17 8.67
CA VAL A 73 -1.71 4.18 9.74
C VAL A 73 -2.98 3.35 9.58
N GLY A 74 -2.84 2.02 9.56
CA GLY A 74 -3.96 1.09 9.62
C GLY A 74 -3.82 -0.09 8.67
N CYS A 75 -4.82 -0.96 8.69
CA CYS A 75 -4.97 -2.01 7.69
C CYS A 75 -5.43 -1.37 6.38
N GLY A 76 -4.81 -1.71 5.27
CA GLY A 76 -5.19 -1.16 3.98
C GLY A 76 -4.07 -1.21 2.96
N THR A 77 -4.28 -0.53 1.84
CA THR A 77 -3.30 -0.40 0.76
C THR A 77 -3.62 0.80 -0.13
N ALA A 78 -2.70 1.15 -1.03
CA ALA A 78 -2.93 2.12 -2.08
C ALA A 78 -2.46 1.51 -3.42
N TYR A 79 -3.34 1.43 -4.41
CA TYR A 79 -3.01 0.94 -5.76
C TYR A 79 -4.07 1.40 -6.75
N GLY A 80 -3.81 1.19 -8.04
CA GLY A 80 -4.75 1.51 -9.11
C GLY A 80 -4.62 2.96 -9.57
N ALA A 81 -3.39 3.43 -9.77
CA ALA A 81 -3.11 4.77 -10.28
C ALA A 81 -3.98 5.11 -11.50
N ALA A 82 -4.80 6.14 -11.33
CA ALA A 82 -5.63 6.72 -12.37
C ALA A 82 -4.90 7.91 -12.99
N ASP A 83 -4.84 7.92 -14.33
CA ASP A 83 -4.22 9.01 -15.07
C ASP A 83 -5.14 10.24 -15.06
N GLU A 84 -4.63 11.36 -14.57
CA GLU A 84 -5.32 12.65 -14.50
C GLU A 84 -4.45 13.75 -15.15
N GLY A 85 -3.81 13.41 -16.27
CA GLY A 85 -2.99 14.33 -17.06
C GLY A 85 -1.59 14.49 -16.47
N ALA A 86 -1.36 15.57 -15.72
CA ALA A 86 -0.04 15.87 -15.14
C ALA A 86 0.26 15.05 -13.88
N VAL A 87 -0.74 14.36 -13.33
CA VAL A 87 -0.65 13.63 -12.07
C VAL A 87 -1.25 12.24 -12.18
N TRP A 88 -0.80 11.35 -11.31
CA TRP A 88 -1.51 10.13 -10.94
C TRP A 88 -2.32 10.38 -9.67
N LYS A 89 -3.55 9.89 -9.64
CA LYS A 89 -4.34 9.77 -8.42
C LYS A 89 -4.45 8.33 -7.99
N VAL A 90 -4.20 8.06 -6.73
CA VAL A 90 -4.37 6.74 -6.12
C VAL A 90 -5.23 6.91 -4.88
N THR A 91 -6.43 6.33 -4.86
CA THR A 91 -7.29 6.38 -3.67
C THR A 91 -6.90 5.24 -2.72
N PRO A 92 -6.41 5.55 -1.51
CA PRO A 92 -6.17 4.52 -0.49
C PRO A 92 -7.43 3.75 -0.15
N LEU A 93 -7.30 2.45 0.11
CA LEU A 93 -8.34 1.62 0.70
C LEU A 93 -7.95 1.35 2.15
N ILE A 94 -8.78 1.78 3.10
CA ILE A 94 -8.47 1.76 4.53
C ILE A 94 -9.49 0.91 5.29
N GLY A 95 -9.00 0.21 6.31
CA GLY A 95 -9.77 -0.68 7.16
C GLY A 95 -9.95 -2.08 6.57
N VAL A 96 -10.46 -2.99 7.39
CA VAL A 96 -10.68 -4.40 7.02
C VAL A 96 -11.66 -4.54 5.84
N ALA A 97 -12.60 -3.60 5.72
CA ALA A 97 -13.56 -3.55 4.62
C ALA A 97 -13.03 -2.86 3.34
N ALA A 98 -11.76 -2.43 3.33
CA ALA A 98 -11.12 -1.74 2.20
C ALA A 98 -11.93 -0.54 1.70
N VAL A 99 -12.40 0.31 2.62
CA VAL A 99 -13.21 1.48 2.27
C VAL A 99 -12.31 2.52 1.60
N PRO A 100 -12.69 3.05 0.41
CA PRO A 100 -11.94 4.11 -0.23
C PRO A 100 -11.87 5.37 0.64
N ASP A 101 -10.66 5.90 0.81
CA ASP A 101 -10.45 7.17 1.49
C ASP A 101 -11.03 8.33 0.67
N LYS A 102 -11.41 9.41 1.35
CA LYS A 102 -11.97 10.60 0.71
C LYS A 102 -10.92 11.40 -0.05
N SER A 103 -9.66 11.31 0.38
CA SER A 103 -8.52 12.04 -0.18
C SER A 103 -7.62 11.08 -0.96
N PRO A 104 -7.40 11.29 -2.27
CA PRO A 104 -6.43 10.48 -3.00
C PRO A 104 -5.00 10.90 -2.64
N ILE A 105 -4.07 9.96 -2.77
CA ILE A 105 -2.65 10.25 -2.92
C ILE A 105 -2.46 10.82 -4.33
N ILE A 106 -1.86 12.00 -4.42
CA ILE A 106 -1.59 12.68 -5.69
C ILE A 106 -0.09 12.64 -5.95
N ILE A 107 0.32 12.20 -7.14
CA ILE A 107 1.72 12.07 -7.56
C ILE A 107 1.92 12.81 -8.88
N ASN A 108 2.74 13.85 -8.91
CA ASN A 108 3.08 14.52 -10.16
C ASN A 108 4.01 13.65 -11.03
N LYS A 109 3.70 13.52 -12.33
CA LYS A 109 4.44 12.60 -13.22
C LYS A 109 5.90 12.97 -13.45
N HIS A 110 6.25 14.26 -13.44
CA HIS A 110 7.60 14.70 -13.81
C HIS A 110 8.44 15.18 -12.63
N SER A 111 7.83 15.63 -11.54
CA SER A 111 8.57 15.96 -10.31
C SER A 111 8.56 14.82 -9.29
N GLY A 112 7.59 13.92 -9.40
CA GLY A 112 7.23 12.95 -8.36
C GLY A 112 6.87 13.62 -7.03
N ALA A 113 6.47 14.90 -7.06
CA ALA A 113 5.85 15.54 -5.91
C ALA A 113 4.65 14.71 -5.46
N ILE A 114 4.56 14.45 -4.16
CA ILE A 114 3.56 13.55 -3.60
C ILE A 114 2.88 14.18 -2.39
N SER A 115 1.57 14.00 -2.28
CA SER A 115 0.77 14.47 -1.16
C SER A 115 -0.46 13.60 -0.94
N TRP A 116 -1.01 13.65 0.27
CA TRP A 116 -2.28 13.06 0.65
C TRP A 116 -2.94 13.99 1.68
N GLY A 117 -4.27 14.02 1.75
CA GLY A 117 -5.03 15.07 2.46
C GLY A 117 -4.61 15.29 3.91
N ASP A 118 -4.35 14.21 4.65
CA ASP A 118 -3.98 14.25 6.07
C ASP A 118 -2.49 13.93 6.31
N GLY A 119 -1.70 13.79 5.23
CA GLY A 119 -0.31 13.35 5.28
C GLY A 119 0.71 14.43 4.91
N PRO A 120 2.01 14.17 5.12
CA PRO A 120 3.07 15.08 4.70
C PRO A 120 3.12 15.21 3.18
N ALA A 121 3.34 16.42 2.68
CA ALA A 121 3.59 16.67 1.27
C ALA A 121 5.10 16.79 0.99
N PHE A 122 5.53 16.21 -0.12
CA PHE A 122 6.92 16.28 -0.59
C PHE A 122 6.95 16.93 -1.97
N ALA A 123 7.79 17.96 -2.12
CA ALA A 123 7.90 18.72 -3.37
C ALA A 123 8.55 17.95 -4.54
N SER A 124 9.18 16.81 -4.27
CA SER A 124 9.78 15.95 -5.29
C SER A 124 9.96 14.51 -4.80
N LEU A 125 10.14 13.59 -5.75
CA LEU A 125 10.43 12.19 -5.46
C LEU A 125 11.70 12.03 -4.61
N ALA A 126 12.74 12.81 -4.92
CA ALA A 126 14.00 12.75 -4.20
C ALA A 126 13.84 13.10 -2.71
N LYS A 127 13.05 14.14 -2.39
CA LYS A 127 12.77 14.52 -0.99
C LYS A 127 11.99 13.43 -0.24
N PHE A 128 11.01 12.83 -0.91
CA PHE A 128 10.23 11.73 -0.35
C PHE A 128 11.12 10.52 -0.04
N LEU A 129 11.97 10.09 -1.00
CA LEU A 129 12.85 8.94 -0.82
C LEU A 129 13.96 9.18 0.20
N SER A 130 14.50 10.40 0.31
CA SER A 130 15.47 10.73 1.35
C SER A 130 14.86 10.61 2.74
N GLU A 131 13.60 11.03 2.89
CA GLU A 131 12.90 10.96 4.18
C GLU A 131 12.61 9.50 4.58
N ILE A 132 12.16 8.67 3.64
CA ILE A 132 12.00 7.24 3.89
C ILE A 132 13.32 6.59 4.29
N SER A 133 14.41 6.96 3.61
CA SER A 133 15.74 6.42 3.93
C SER A 133 16.16 6.80 5.36
N ARG A 134 15.88 8.05 5.77
CA ARG A 134 16.10 8.52 7.15
C ARG A 134 15.30 7.70 8.14
N ILE A 135 13.99 7.58 7.96
CA ILE A 135 13.09 6.80 8.84
C ILE A 135 13.57 5.35 8.97
N ARG A 136 13.90 4.70 7.85
CA ARG A 136 14.39 3.32 7.86
C ARG A 136 15.71 3.20 8.62
N SER A 137 16.63 4.17 8.50
CA SER A 137 17.90 4.15 9.23
C SER A 137 17.72 4.31 10.74
N GLU A 138 16.75 5.13 11.17
CA GLU A 138 16.43 5.35 12.58
C GLU A 138 15.79 4.12 13.21
N LEU A 139 14.91 3.43 12.47
CA LEU A 139 14.30 2.19 12.93
C LEU A 139 15.36 1.11 13.22
N HIS A 140 16.37 0.95 12.37
CA HIS A 140 17.44 -0.02 12.60
C HIS A 140 18.27 0.31 13.84
N LYS A 141 18.55 1.60 14.10
CA LYS A 141 19.29 2.04 15.29
C LYS A 141 18.50 1.88 16.59
N GLY A 142 17.17 1.84 16.53
CA GLY A 142 16.30 1.64 17.68
C GLY A 142 16.21 0.19 18.14
N VAL A 143 16.53 -0.78 17.27
CA VAL A 143 16.48 -2.23 17.57
C VAL A 143 17.71 -2.71 18.34
N GLU A 144 18.82 -1.97 18.30
CA GLU A 144 20.08 -2.32 18.99
C GLU A 144 20.19 -1.76 20.42
N ARG A 145 19.11 -1.21 21.00
CA ARG A 145 19.09 -0.69 22.38
C ARG A 145 18.22 -1.51 23.32
#